data_AF-A0A022RM39-F1
#
_entry.id   AF-A0A022RM39-F1
#
_cell.length_a   1.000
_cell.length_b   1.000
_cell.length_c   1.000
_cell.angle_alpha   90.00
_cell.angle_beta   90.00
_cell.angle_gamma   90.00
#
_symmetry.space_group_name_H-M   'P 1'
#
loop_
_entity.id
_entity.type
_entity.pdbx_description
1 polymer ?
#
loop_
_entity_poly.entity_id
_entity_poly.type
_entity_poly.pdbx_seq_one_letter_code
_entity_poly.pdbx_strand_id
1 'polypeptide(L)' 'PSKYTVLQLHFIITRRFLEMKTQWGFSKFISKKVMSEESNGYIVDDTCVFGPEVFVVKKEATFTVYI' A
#
# COMPACT_ATOMS: atom_id res chain seq x y z
N PRO A 1 19.74 14.66 1.44
CA PRO A 1 18.96 13.73 0.59
C PRO A 1 18.51 12.52 1.40
N SER A 2 17.33 12.62 2.00
CA SER A 2 16.75 11.59 2.86
C SER A 2 16.44 10.35 2.02
N LYS A 3 17.11 9.24 2.35
CA LYS A 3 16.99 7.95 1.67
C LYS A 3 15.68 7.30 2.10
N TYR A 4 14.57 7.65 1.46
CA TYR A 4 13.35 6.88 1.60
C TYR A 4 13.48 5.61 0.75
N THR A 5 13.46 4.45 1.40
CA THR A 5 13.35 3.16 0.71
C THR A 5 11.93 3.03 0.19
N VAL A 6 11.71 3.42 -1.06
CA VAL A 6 10.43 3.19 -1.75
C VAL A 6 10.37 1.71 -2.10
N LEU A 7 9.55 0.94 -1.36
CA LEU A 7 9.20 -0.43 -1.74
C LEU A 7 8.31 -0.39 -2.99
N GLN A 8 8.92 -0.33 -4.18
CA GLN A 8 8.20 -0.44 -5.44
C GLN A 8 7.85 -1.91 -5.70
N LEU A 9 6.72 -2.34 -5.14
CA LEU A 9 6.16 -3.65 -5.39
C LEU A 9 5.36 -3.59 -6.69
N HIS A 10 5.97 -4.01 -7.81
CA HIS A 10 5.33 -4.12 -9.12
C HIS A 10 4.31 -5.27 -9.11
N PHE A 11 3.15 -5.07 -8.47
CA PHE A 11 2.06 -6.04 -8.46
C PHE A 11 0.99 -5.64 -9.45
N ILE A 12 0.96 -6.34 -10.60
CA ILE A 12 -0.13 -6.24 -11.58
C ILE A 12 -1.30 -7.06 -11.05
N ILE A 13 -2.04 -6.53 -10.06
CA ILE A 13 -3.24 -7.19 -9.52
C ILE A 13 -4.43 -6.24 -9.66
N THR A 14 -5.34 -6.58 -10.57
CA THR A 14 -6.62 -5.89 -10.71
C THR A 14 -7.61 -6.44 -9.68
N ARG A 15 -8.22 -5.56 -8.87
CA ARG A 15 -9.28 -5.93 -7.93
C ARG A 15 -10.57 -5.21 -8.30
N ARG A 16 -11.69 -5.94 -8.25
CA ARG A 16 -13.03 -5.36 -8.43
C ARG A 16 -13.57 -4.93 -7.08
N PHE A 17 -13.85 -3.65 -6.93
CA PHE A 17 -14.59 -3.12 -5.80
C PHE A 17 -16.08 -3.37 -6.05
N LEU A 18 -16.77 -3.89 -5.03
CA LEU A 18 -18.20 -4.14 -5.03
C LEU A 18 -18.80 -3.40 -3.83
N GLU A 19 -20.10 -3.13 -3.84
CA GLU A 19 -20.78 -2.48 -2.71
C GLU A 19 -20.56 -3.24 -1.39
N MET A 20 -20.62 -4.58 -1.44
CA MET A 20 -20.36 -5.44 -0.29
C MET A 20 -18.86 -5.69 -0.01
N LYS A 21 -17.96 -5.21 -0.89
CA LYS A 21 -16.51 -5.39 -0.77
C LYS A 21 -15.77 -4.13 -1.21
N THR A 22 -15.77 -3.17 -0.31
CA THR A 22 -15.18 -1.84 -0.48
C THR A 22 -13.70 -1.78 -0.11
N GLN A 23 -13.15 -2.84 0.47
CA GLN A 23 -11.77 -2.87 0.96
C GLN A 23 -10.98 -4.04 0.33
N TRP A 24 -9.74 -3.74 -0.03
CA TRP A 24 -8.74 -4.70 -0.47
C TRP A 24 -7.42 -4.41 0.21
N GLY A 25 -6.66 -5.47 0.51
CA GLY A 25 -5.35 -5.35 1.12
C GLY A 25 -4.60 -6.67 1.06
N PHE A 26 -3.43 -6.67 1.68
CA PHE A 26 -2.58 -7.86 1.80
C PHE A 26 -2.61 -8.33 3.24
N SER A 27 -3.01 -9.58 3.47
CA SER A 27 -2.98 -10.17 4.81
C SER A 27 -1.57 -10.34 5.35
N LYS A 28 -0.56 -10.41 4.46
CA LYS A 28 0.87 -10.51 4.79
C LYS A 28 1.67 -9.60 3.87
N PHE A 29 1.68 -8.30 4.17
CA PHE A 29 2.43 -7.31 3.40
C PHE A 29 3.94 -7.38 3.69
N ILE A 30 4.31 -7.22 4.96
CA ILE A 30 5.68 -7.30 5.46
C ILE A 30 5.66 -8.03 6.81
N SER A 31 6.72 -8.76 7.12
CA SER A 31 6.81 -9.38 8.45
C SER A 31 7.08 -8.31 9.50
N LYS A 32 6.48 -8.46 10.70
CA LYS A 32 6.73 -7.55 11.83
C LYS A 32 8.23 -7.45 12.16
N LYS A 33 8.97 -8.56 12.07
CA LYS A 33 10.42 -8.58 12.33
C LYS A 33 11.17 -7.67 11.37
N VAL A 34 10.93 -7.79 10.07
CA VAL A 34 11.59 -6.97 9.04
C VAL A 34 11.17 -5.50 9.17
N MET A 35 9.90 -5.23 9.47
CA MET A 35 9.39 -3.87 9.63
C MET A 35 9.98 -3.16 10.87
N SER A 36 10.16 -3.88 11.98
CA SER A 36 10.62 -3.29 13.26
C SER A 36 12.15 -3.19 13.36
N GLU A 37 12.87 -3.75 12.40
CA GLU A 37 14.32 -3.71 12.36
C GLU A 37 14.76 -2.33 11.85
N GLU A 38 15.29 -1.50 12.74
CA GLU A 38 15.66 -0.10 12.48
C GLU A 38 16.61 0.04 11.28
N SER A 39 17.52 -0.93 11.12
CA SER A 39 18.49 -0.95 10.03
C SER A 39 17.86 -1.06 8.62
N ASN A 40 16.60 -1.49 8.53
CA ASN A 40 15.86 -1.53 7.27
C ASN A 40 15.20 -0.19 6.89
N GLY A 41 15.10 0.75 7.83
CA GLY A 41 14.59 2.10 7.58
C GLY A 41 13.08 2.19 7.28
N TYR A 42 12.28 1.17 7.63
CA TYR A 42 10.82 1.20 7.44
C TYR A 42 10.09 2.01 8.50
N ILE A 43 10.60 2.01 9.73
CA ILE A 43 10.09 2.82 10.84
C ILE A 43 11.17 3.84 11.18
N VAL A 44 10.80 5.11 11.18
CA VAL A 44 11.63 6.24 11.62
C VAL A 44 10.78 7.07 12.58
N ASP A 45 11.27 7.34 13.78
CA ASP A 45 10.54 8.07 14.82
C ASP A 45 9.13 7.50 15.09
N ASP A 46 9.05 6.17 15.31
CA ASP A 46 7.79 5.41 15.47
C ASP A 46 6.78 5.57 14.32
N THR A 47 7.21 6.14 13.20
CA THR A 47 6.38 6.45 12.05
C THR A 47 6.77 5.60 10.85
N CYS A 48 5.78 5.07 10.15
CA CYS A 48 5.95 4.36 8.88
C CYS A 48 5.02 4.96 7.84
N VAL A 49 5.56 5.24 6.65
CA VAL A 49 4.81 5.86 5.55
C VAL A 49 4.60 4.84 4.44
N PHE A 50 3.36 4.69 4.00
CA PHE A 50 2.97 3.81 2.89
C PHE A 50 2.37 4.64 1.75
N GLY A 51 2.74 4.34 0.50
CA GLY A 51 2.21 5.00 -0.69
C GLY A 51 1.72 3.97 -1.71
N PRO A 52 0.40 3.72 -1.82
CA PRO A 52 -0.12 2.83 -2.85
C PRO A 52 -0.22 3.57 -4.18
N GLU A 53 0.21 2.91 -5.26
CA GLU A 53 -0.06 3.35 -6.62
C GLU A 53 -1.37 2.72 -7.10
N VAL A 54 -2.36 3.55 -7.47
CA VAL A 54 -3.72 3.09 -7.81
C VAL A 54 -4.11 3.58 -9.20
N PHE A 55 -4.48 2.63 -10.07
CA PHE A 55 -5.07 2.91 -11.38
C PHE A 55 -6.53 2.48 -11.40
N VAL A 56 -7.44 3.42 -11.68
CA VAL A 56 -8.88 3.16 -11.74
C VAL A 56 -9.30 2.89 -13.18
N VAL A 57 -9.75 1.66 -13.46
CA VAL A 57 -10.36 1.29 -14.74
C VAL A 57 -11.86 1.52 -14.64
N LYS A 58 -12.37 2.64 -15.19
CA LYS A 58 -13.80 2.96 -15.16
C LYS A 58 -14.58 2.20 -16.23
N LYS A 59 -15.68 1.55 -15.83
CA LYS A 59 -16.91 1.46 -16.63
C LYS A 59 -17.93 2.37 -15.95
N GLU A 60 -18.05 3.60 -16.43
CA GLU A 60 -19.08 4.60 -16.09
C GLU A 60 -19.45 4.85 -14.60
N ALA A 61 -18.54 4.64 -13.64
CA ALA A 61 -18.78 5.04 -12.25
C ALA A 61 -17.54 5.68 -11.62
N THR A 62 -17.79 6.75 -10.85
CA THR A 62 -16.77 7.49 -10.09
C THR A 62 -16.74 6.95 -8.67
N PHE A 63 -15.57 6.50 -8.21
CA PHE A 63 -15.35 6.11 -6.83
C PHE A 63 -14.21 6.95 -6.26
N THR A 64 -14.40 7.45 -5.04
CA THR A 64 -13.37 8.14 -4.28
C THR A 64 -12.52 7.10 -3.55
N VAL A 65 -11.21 7.12 -3.80
CA VAL A 65 -10.24 6.30 -3.07
C VAL A 65 -9.83 7.08 -1.83
N TYR A 66 -10.14 6.56 -0.64
CA TYR A 66 -9.60 7.06 0.63
C TYR A 66 -8.42 6.15 0.99
N ILE A 67 -7.25 6.75 1.21
CA ILE A 67 -6.00 6.08 1.62
C ILE A 67 -5.78 6.36 3.10
#